data_AF-A0A5C6PI35-F1
#
_entry.id   AF-A0A5C6PI35-F1
#
_cell.length_a   1.000
_cell.length_b   1.000
_cell.length_c   1.000
_cell.angle_alpha   90.00
_cell.angle_beta   90.00
_cell.angle_gamma   90.00
#
_symmetry.space_group_name_H-M   'P 1'
#
loop_
_entity.id
_entity.type
_entity.pdbx_description
1 polymer ?
#
loop_
_entity_poly.entity_id
_entity_poly.type
_entity_poly.pdbx_seq_one_letter_code
_entity_poly.pdbx_strand_id
1 'polypeptide(L)'
;MSDHGRLMDVFDEGVCEIWLTSEDTGAYGRDIGTDLPTLLWRLVEEIPEGAMLRLGMTNPPYILEHLEEMAKILSHPRVYAFLHVPVQSASDSVLMDMKREYCVGDFKRVVDFLKER
;
A
#
# COMPACT_ATOMS: atom_id res chain seq x y z
N MET A 1 1.93 -32.19 -2.30
CA MET A 1 2.00 -30.72 -2.31
C MET A 1 1.14 -30.28 -1.16
N SER A 2 1.75 -29.79 -0.08
CA SER A 2 1.01 -29.22 1.04
C SER A 2 0.13 -28.10 0.51
N ASP A 3 -1.09 -28.02 1.02
CA ASP A 3 -2.13 -27.04 0.68
C ASP A 3 -1.79 -25.67 1.29
N HIS A 4 -0.54 -25.23 1.14
CA HIS A 4 0.00 -24.01 1.74
C HIS A 4 -0.09 -22.84 0.76
N GLY A 5 -0.50 -21.69 1.29
CA GLY A 5 -0.48 -20.43 0.56
C GLY A 5 0.96 -19.97 0.34
N ARG A 6 1.20 -19.23 -0.74
CA ARG A 6 2.54 -18.77 -1.16
C ARG A 6 3.35 -18.06 -0.05
N LEU A 7 2.68 -17.37 0.88
CA LEU A 7 3.33 -16.74 2.03
C LEU A 7 3.96 -17.75 2.98
N MET A 8 3.27 -18.84 3.30
CA MET A 8 3.78 -19.83 4.24
C MET A 8 5.00 -20.55 3.67
N ASP A 9 4.97 -20.89 2.38
CA ASP A 9 6.11 -21.51 1.71
C ASP A 9 7.39 -20.66 1.84
N VAL A 10 7.29 -19.33 1.66
CA VAL A 10 8.47 -18.46 1.76
C VAL A 10 8.92 -18.23 3.20
N PHE A 11 8.01 -18.25 4.18
CA PHE A 11 8.38 -18.16 5.60
C PHE A 11 9.09 -19.43 6.07
N ASP A 12 8.67 -20.60 5.59
CA ASP A 12 9.36 -21.88 5.84
C ASP A 12 10.78 -21.90 5.24
N GLU A 13 10.99 -21.17 4.14
CA GLU A 13 12.31 -20.95 3.53
C GLU A 13 13.17 -19.90 4.29
N GLY A 14 12.63 -19.29 5.35
CA GLY A 14 13.34 -18.31 6.19
C GLY A 14 13.30 -16.87 5.68
N VAL A 15 12.44 -16.55 4.71
CA VAL A 15 12.21 -15.17 4.28
C VAL A 15 11.57 -14.39 5.42
N CYS A 16 12.06 -13.20 5.73
CA CYS A 16 11.52 -12.34 6.79
C CYS A 16 10.86 -11.06 6.25
N GLU A 17 10.87 -10.84 4.94
CA GLU A 17 10.34 -9.62 4.34
C GLU A 17 9.61 -9.92 3.03
N ILE A 18 8.37 -9.43 2.93
CA ILE A 18 7.53 -9.57 1.76
C ILE A 18 7.33 -8.20 1.13
N TRP A 19 7.68 -8.06 -0.15
CA TRP A 19 7.44 -6.84 -0.91
C TRP A 19 6.23 -7.05 -1.82
N LEU A 20 5.14 -6.36 -1.52
CA LEU A 20 3.98 -6.35 -2.40
C LEU A 20 4.24 -5.39 -3.55
N THR A 21 4.26 -5.88 -4.78
CA THR A 21 4.62 -5.07 -5.97
C THR A 21 3.57 -5.15 -7.05
N SER A 22 3.45 -4.07 -7.82
CA SER A 22 2.53 -3.88 -8.95
C SER A 22 2.97 -2.62 -9.72
N GLU A 23 2.43 -2.40 -10.92
CA GLU A 23 2.52 -1.09 -11.59
C GLU A 23 1.88 0.01 -10.74
N ASP A 24 0.73 -0.30 -10.13
CA ASP A 24 0.11 0.48 -9.07
C ASP A 24 -0.54 -0.47 -8.06
N THR A 25 -0.02 -0.53 -6.84
CA THR A 25 -0.55 -1.42 -5.81
C THR A 25 -1.90 -0.91 -5.29
N GLY A 26 -2.13 0.41 -5.34
CA GLY A 26 -3.36 1.06 -4.88
C GLY A 26 -4.59 0.67 -5.70
N ALA A 27 -4.39 0.23 -6.94
CA ALA A 27 -5.48 -0.18 -7.82
C ALA A 27 -5.97 -1.62 -7.57
N TYR A 28 -5.31 -2.39 -6.70
CA TYR A 28 -5.66 -3.79 -6.46
C TYR A 28 -7.14 -3.95 -6.08
N GLY A 29 -7.79 -4.94 -6.71
CA GLY A 29 -9.13 -5.38 -6.33
C GLY A 29 -10.27 -4.72 -7.11
N ARG A 30 -10.02 -3.60 -7.79
CA ARG A 30 -11.04 -2.82 -8.51
C ARG A 30 -11.73 -3.61 -9.63
N ASP A 31 -11.01 -4.49 -10.28
CA ASP A 31 -11.49 -5.34 -11.37
C ASP A 31 -12.16 -6.64 -10.88
N ILE A 32 -11.97 -7.02 -9.61
CA ILE A 32 -12.43 -8.29 -9.03
C ILE A 32 -13.37 -8.13 -7.82
N GLY A 33 -13.76 -6.89 -7.48
CA GLY A 33 -14.74 -6.61 -6.42
C GLY A 33 -14.18 -6.69 -4.99
N THR A 34 -12.91 -6.35 -4.80
CA THR A 34 -12.27 -6.18 -3.47
C THR A 34 -11.45 -4.88 -3.47
N ASP A 35 -10.71 -4.62 -2.40
CA ASP A 35 -9.79 -3.49 -2.31
C ASP A 35 -8.43 -3.87 -1.72
N LEU A 36 -7.48 -2.94 -1.80
CA LEU A 36 -6.14 -3.08 -1.25
C LEU A 36 -6.14 -3.29 0.28
N PRO A 37 -6.86 -2.50 1.11
CA PRO A 37 -6.91 -2.73 2.55
C PRO A 37 -7.33 -4.15 2.93
N THR A 38 -8.34 -4.71 2.26
CA THR A 38 -8.81 -6.09 2.48
C THR A 38 -7.69 -7.10 2.22
N LEU A 39 -6.94 -6.94 1.12
CA LEU A 39 -5.78 -7.78 0.85
C LEU A 39 -4.74 -7.67 1.95
N LEU A 40 -4.36 -6.44 2.30
CA LEU A 40 -3.27 -6.23 3.24
C LEU A 40 -3.59 -6.77 4.63
N TRP A 41 -4.82 -6.60 5.12
CA TRP A 41 -5.26 -7.20 6.39
C TRP A 41 -5.17 -8.72 6.37
N ARG A 42 -5.62 -9.36 5.29
CA ARG A 42 -5.47 -10.82 5.11
C ARG A 42 -4.01 -11.26 5.06
N LEU A 43 -3.14 -10.50 4.39
CA LEU A 43 -1.71 -10.83 4.34
C LEU A 43 -1.09 -10.76 5.74
N VAL A 44 -1.41 -9.71 6.50
CA VAL A 44 -0.82 -9.47 7.83
C VAL A 44 -1.21 -10.54 8.86
N GLU A 45 -2.40 -11.14 8.73
CA GLU A 45 -2.84 -12.30 9.54
C GLU A 45 -1.90 -13.51 9.37
N GLU A 46 -1.37 -13.69 8.16
CA GLU A 46 -0.50 -14.80 7.77
C GLU A 46 1.00 -14.53 8.01
N ILE A 47 1.38 -13.29 8.30
CA ILE A 47 2.79 -12.92 8.53
C ILE A 47 3.17 -13.25 9.98
N PRO A 48 4.22 -14.06 10.22
CA PRO A 48 4.66 -14.39 11.58
C PRO A 48 5.30 -13.18 12.29
N GLU A 49 5.42 -13.27 13.61
CA GLU A 49 6.18 -12.28 14.39
C GLU A 49 7.65 -12.24 13.93
N GLY A 50 8.19 -11.02 13.79
CA GLY A 50 9.57 -10.81 13.29
C GLY A 50 9.69 -10.75 11.77
N ALA A 51 8.64 -11.06 11.02
CA ALA A 51 8.56 -10.82 9.59
C ALA A 51 7.75 -9.56 9.26
N MET A 52 8.03 -8.96 8.10
CA MET A 52 7.50 -7.65 7.73
C MET A 52 6.91 -7.63 6.31
N LEU A 53 5.81 -6.88 6.16
CA LEU A 53 5.22 -6.51 4.88
C LEU A 53 5.70 -5.11 4.47
N ARG A 54 6.18 -5.00 3.24
CA ARG A 54 6.46 -3.73 2.60
C ARG A 54 5.49 -3.49 1.45
N LEU A 55 4.74 -2.40 1.54
CA LEU A 55 3.86 -1.97 0.47
C LEU A 55 4.65 -1.32 -0.67
N GLY A 56 4.35 -1.73 -1.89
CA GLY A 56 4.89 -1.13 -3.11
C GLY A 56 4.33 0.26 -3.39
N MET A 57 4.66 0.78 -4.56
CA MET A 57 4.19 2.10 -4.99
C MET A 57 2.67 2.12 -5.13
N THR A 58 2.07 3.24 -4.71
CA THR A 58 0.64 3.54 -4.86
C THR A 58 0.46 4.98 -5.35
N ASN A 59 -0.42 5.23 -6.32
CA ASN A 59 -0.75 6.61 -6.70
C ASN A 59 -1.67 7.30 -5.67
N PRO A 60 -1.61 8.64 -5.51
CA PRO A 60 -2.39 9.37 -4.51
C PRO A 60 -3.91 9.10 -4.49
N PRO A 61 -4.64 9.01 -5.63
CA PRO A 61 -6.08 8.82 -5.62
C PRO A 61 -6.54 7.57 -4.85
N TYR A 62 -5.81 6.47 -5.01
CA TYR A 62 -6.14 5.20 -4.36
C TYR A 62 -5.89 5.22 -2.86
N ILE A 63 -4.84 5.92 -2.42
CA ILE A 63 -4.58 6.09 -0.99
C ILE A 63 -5.63 7.01 -0.35
N LEU A 64 -6.05 8.07 -1.05
CA LEU A 64 -7.06 8.99 -0.56
C LEU A 64 -8.42 8.32 -0.34
N GLU A 65 -8.80 7.39 -1.21
CA GLU A 65 -10.04 6.60 -1.07
C GLU A 65 -10.05 5.76 0.22
N HIS A 66 -8.89 5.23 0.62
CA HIS A 66 -8.75 4.32 1.75
C HIS A 66 -7.92 4.89 2.91
N LEU A 67 -7.84 6.22 3.02
CA LEU A 67 -6.82 6.90 3.82
C LEU A 67 -6.80 6.47 5.30
N GLU A 68 -7.97 6.29 5.91
CA GLU A 68 -8.09 5.82 7.30
C GLU A 68 -7.59 4.39 7.49
N GLU A 69 -7.97 3.47 6.59
CA GLU A 69 -7.55 2.07 6.66
C GLU A 69 -6.05 1.93 6.36
N MET A 70 -5.55 2.71 5.41
CA MET A 70 -4.11 2.78 5.12
C MET A 70 -3.32 3.29 6.32
N ALA A 71 -3.82 4.27 7.08
CA ALA A 71 -3.16 4.71 8.31
C ALA A 71 -3.12 3.59 9.35
N LYS A 72 -4.26 2.92 9.61
CA LYS A 72 -4.33 1.82 10.58
C LYS A 72 -3.34 0.70 10.25
N ILE A 73 -3.27 0.31 8.97
CA ILE A 73 -2.44 -0.82 8.58
C ILE A 73 -0.95 -0.48 8.54
N LEU A 74 -0.58 0.75 8.18
CA LEU A 74 0.80 1.21 8.24
C LEU A 74 1.33 1.32 9.69
N SER A 75 0.42 1.41 10.67
CA SER A 75 0.76 1.33 12.10
C SER A 75 0.85 -0.11 12.64
N HIS A 76 0.55 -1.13 11.82
CA HIS A 76 0.61 -2.52 12.27
C HIS A 76 2.06 -2.96 12.50
N PRO A 77 2.40 -3.69 13.59
CA PRO A 77 3.79 -4.06 13.92
C PRO A 77 4.49 -4.93 12.87
N ARG A 78 3.72 -5.58 12.00
CA ARG A 78 4.22 -6.43 10.89
C ARG A 78 4.23 -5.72 9.54
N VAL A 79 4.02 -4.41 9.50
CA VAL A 79 4.02 -3.60 8.28
C VAL A 79 5.04 -2.49 8.46
N TYR A 80 5.87 -2.26 7.44
CA TYR A 80 6.73 -1.09 7.48
C TYR A 80 5.87 0.17 7.44
N ALA A 81 6.12 1.10 8.37
CA ALA A 81 5.60 2.47 8.33
C ALA A 81 6.30 3.27 7.20
N PHE A 82 6.10 2.81 5.97
CA PHE A 82 6.70 3.30 4.74
C PHE A 82 5.65 3.27 3.65
N LEU A 83 5.44 4.42 3.00
CA LEU A 83 4.52 4.53 1.88
C LEU A 83 5.22 5.23 0.70
N HIS A 84 5.29 4.54 -0.44
CA HIS A 84 5.87 5.06 -1.66
C HIS A 84 4.78 5.70 -2.53
N VAL A 85 4.59 7.01 -2.40
CA VAL A 85 3.64 7.79 -3.20
C VAL A 85 4.38 8.76 -4.11
N PRO A 86 4.40 8.54 -5.44
CA PRO A 86 5.11 9.43 -6.34
C PRO A 86 4.28 10.69 -6.61
N VAL A 87 4.82 11.85 -6.23
CA VAL A 87 4.16 13.15 -6.46
C VAL A 87 4.14 13.56 -7.94
N GLN A 88 5.12 13.10 -8.72
CA GLN A 88 5.34 13.42 -10.14
C GLN A 88 5.73 14.88 -10.40
N SER A 89 4.90 15.84 -10.01
CA SER A 89 5.15 17.28 -10.18
C SER A 89 4.55 18.10 -9.04
N ALA A 90 5.17 19.23 -8.71
CA ALA A 90 4.67 20.21 -7.75
C ALA A 90 3.84 21.35 -8.40
N SER A 91 3.30 21.11 -9.60
CA SER A 91 2.50 22.06 -10.36
C SER A 91 1.21 21.39 -10.84
N ASP A 92 0.06 21.94 -10.43
CA ASP A 92 -1.24 21.39 -10.81
C ASP A 92 -1.47 21.43 -12.32
N SER A 93 -0.96 22.45 -13.02
CA SER A 93 -1.03 22.49 -14.49
C SER A 93 -0.20 21.37 -15.13
N VAL A 94 1.00 21.09 -14.62
CA VAL A 94 1.83 19.98 -15.12
C VAL A 94 1.19 18.63 -14.78
N LEU A 95 0.61 18.46 -13.59
CA LEU A 95 -0.11 17.24 -13.22
C LEU A 95 -1.31 17.00 -14.16
N MET A 96 -2.05 18.06 -14.49
CA MET A 96 -3.14 18.00 -15.47
C MET A 96 -2.65 17.62 -16.86
N ASP A 97 -1.54 18.18 -17.34
CA ASP A 97 -0.92 17.83 -18.62
C ASP A 97 -0.45 16.36 -18.64
N MET A 98 -0.01 15.84 -17.49
CA MET A 98 0.31 14.42 -17.28
C MET A 98 -0.92 13.52 -17.11
N LYS A 99 -2.14 14.08 -17.19
CA LYS A 99 -3.42 13.40 -16.97
C LYS A 99 -3.52 12.74 -15.59
N ARG A 100 -2.95 13.37 -14.57
CA ARG A 100 -3.10 12.93 -13.19
C ARG A 100 -4.46 13.37 -12.65
N GLU A 101 -5.11 12.45 -11.93
CA GLU A 101 -6.42 12.66 -11.28
C GLU A 101 -6.26 13.21 -9.85
N TYR A 102 -5.16 13.89 -9.57
CA TYR A 102 -4.86 14.50 -8.27
C TYR A 102 -4.07 15.80 -8.45
N CYS A 103 -4.17 16.68 -7.47
CA CYS A 103 -3.41 17.93 -7.36
C CYS A 103 -2.33 17.86 -6.28
N VAL A 104 -1.52 18.91 -6.16
CA VAL A 104 -0.52 19.04 -5.09
C VAL A 104 -1.20 19.03 -3.71
N GLY A 105 -2.39 19.61 -3.59
CA GLY A 105 -3.18 19.62 -2.35
C GLY A 105 -3.59 18.22 -1.89
N ASP A 106 -3.95 17.35 -2.82
CA ASP A 106 -4.33 15.96 -2.55
C ASP A 106 -3.15 15.16 -1.99
N PHE A 107 -1.97 15.31 -2.58
CA PHE A 107 -0.74 14.69 -2.05
C PHE A 107 -0.43 15.21 -0.64
N LYS A 108 -0.50 16.52 -0.41
CA LYS A 108 -0.28 17.11 0.92
C LYS A 108 -1.25 16.54 1.94
N ARG A 109 -2.54 16.41 1.59
CA ARG A 109 -3.56 15.81 2.46
C ARG A 109 -3.19 14.38 2.88
N VAL A 110 -2.68 13.55 1.96
CA VAL A 110 -2.18 12.20 2.31
C VAL A 110 -1.06 12.30 3.34
N VAL A 111 -0.04 13.13 3.07
CA VAL A 111 1.13 13.26 3.94
C VAL A 111 0.76 13.79 5.33
N ASP A 112 -0.05 14.84 5.40
CA ASP A 112 -0.43 15.49 6.66
C ASP A 112 -1.26 14.53 7.50
N PHE A 113 -2.24 13.84 6.89
CA PHE A 113 -3.07 12.86 7.60
C PHE A 113 -2.25 11.69 8.17
N LEU A 114 -1.32 11.14 7.39
CA LEU A 114 -0.50 10.00 7.82
C LEU A 114 0.55 10.38 8.87
N LYS A 115 0.92 11.66 8.98
CA LYS A 115 1.85 12.13 10.02
C LYS A 115 1.19 12.36 11.38
N GLU A 116 -0.11 12.61 11.39
CA GLU A 116 -0.89 12.89 12.61
C GLU A 116 -1.35 11.60 13.34
N ARG A 117 -1.12 10.43 12.74
CA ARG A 117 -1.56 9.12 13.21
C ARG A 117 -0.36 8.25 13.57
#